data_AF-A0A662G278-F1
#
_entry.id   AF-A0A662G278-F1
#
_cell.length_a   1.000
_cell.length_b   1.000
_cell.length_c   1.000
_cell.angle_alpha   90.00
_cell.angle_beta   90.00
_cell.angle_gamma   90.00
#
_symmetry.space_group_name_H-M   'P 1'
#
loop_
_entity.id
_entity.type
_entity.pdbx_description
1 polymer ?
#
loop_
_entity_poly.entity_id
_entity_poly.type
_entity_poly.pdbx_seq_one_letter_code
_entity_poly.pdbx_strand_id
1 'polypeptide(L)'
;MRSMKYRVLIGERIRRAKLKDILQVIEAIQSYEGEWGLVVAPARVMYTESIEEIPPSEKLTSIPTTHGSLLVHEIYLDEEELLKRLELEEVDILAKGLEAGLPLSSILGDKRAQKVIDEFKDVIAEEYIEVLIPTTSEIEYGVQDFDIDGLEEVEIFSCTIPIVGVDMVDRLLEMCEYVEEYLERLENLIREESKLVDGYMVALRCFRNADTTLMDLEEEVQEAIDLIGEDVIEGVVMVNRILESP
;
A
#
# COMPACT_ATOMS: atom_id res chain seq x y z
N MET A 1 -22.69 19.22 0.49
CA MET A 1 -21.89 18.78 1.66
C MET A 1 -20.43 19.13 1.38
N ARG A 2 -19.61 19.46 2.37
CA ARG A 2 -18.15 19.44 2.13
C ARG A 2 -17.78 17.97 2.03
N SER A 3 -17.27 17.55 0.88
CA SER A 3 -16.69 16.20 0.71
C SER A 3 -15.60 16.00 1.77
N MET A 4 -15.52 14.81 2.37
CA MET A 4 -14.38 14.48 3.21
C MET A 4 -13.12 14.51 2.36
N LYS A 5 -12.01 14.99 2.91
CA LYS A 5 -10.73 14.93 2.19
C LYS A 5 -10.15 13.52 2.26
N TYR A 6 -9.50 13.09 1.19
CA TYR A 6 -8.66 11.91 1.16
C TYR A 6 -7.61 12.01 2.26
N ARG A 7 -7.51 10.93 3.04
CA ARG A 7 -6.59 10.80 4.14
C ARG A 7 -6.30 9.33 4.42
N VAL A 8 -5.04 9.03 4.71
CA VAL A 8 -4.62 7.75 5.29
C VAL A 8 -5.03 7.73 6.77
N LEU A 9 -5.71 6.67 7.21
CA LEU A 9 -6.29 6.56 8.54
C LEU A 9 -5.28 5.98 9.54
N ILE A 10 -4.18 6.71 9.70
CA ILE A 10 -3.13 6.47 10.70
C ILE A 10 -2.74 7.77 11.40
N GLY A 11 -1.98 7.66 12.49
CA GLY A 11 -1.61 8.81 13.32
C GLY A 11 -0.90 9.93 12.53
N GLU A 12 -1.30 11.19 12.76
CA GLU A 12 -0.79 12.36 12.03
C GLU A 12 0.74 12.47 12.04
N ARG A 13 1.40 12.10 13.15
CA ARG A 13 2.87 12.09 13.25
C ARG A 13 3.51 11.18 12.20
N ILE A 14 2.88 10.04 11.91
CA ILE A 14 3.35 9.06 10.93
C ILE A 14 3.12 9.63 9.52
N ARG A 15 1.95 10.21 9.27
CA ARG A 15 1.60 10.79 7.95
C ARG A 15 2.50 11.94 7.52
N ARG A 16 3.02 12.70 8.49
CA ARG A 16 3.97 13.81 8.28
C ARG A 16 5.43 13.37 8.14
N ALA A 17 5.75 12.13 8.51
CA ALA A 17 7.11 11.63 8.37
C ALA A 17 7.37 11.19 6.93
N LYS A 18 8.64 11.14 6.55
CA LYS A 18 9.05 10.64 5.25
C LYS A 18 8.70 9.17 5.14
N LEU A 19 8.37 8.72 3.94
CA LEU A 19 8.00 7.32 3.68
C LEU A 19 9.09 6.34 4.17
N LYS A 20 10.35 6.61 3.84
CA LYS A 20 11.50 5.81 4.31
C LYS A 20 11.61 5.71 5.84
N ASP A 21 11.11 6.71 6.57
CA ASP A 21 11.18 6.75 8.03
C ASP A 21 10.09 5.89 8.69
N ILE A 22 9.00 5.60 7.98
CA ILE A 22 7.81 4.90 8.50
C ILE A 22 7.65 3.46 7.99
N LEU A 23 8.63 2.92 7.26
CA LEU A 23 8.58 1.56 6.72
C LEU A 23 8.21 0.49 7.74
N GLN A 24 8.73 0.57 8.97
CA GLN A 24 8.36 -0.40 10.02
C GLN A 24 6.87 -0.36 10.39
N VAL A 25 6.22 0.79 10.26
CA VAL A 25 4.76 0.91 10.46
C VAL A 25 4.02 0.30 9.27
N ILE A 26 4.48 0.60 8.06
CA ILE A 26 3.94 0.06 6.81
C ILE A 26 4.04 -1.47 6.83
N GLU A 27 5.22 -2.03 7.10
CA GLU A 27 5.47 -3.45 7.26
C GLU A 27 4.55 -4.08 8.32
N ALA A 28 4.43 -3.46 9.50
CA ALA A 28 3.58 -3.98 10.56
C ALA A 28 2.08 -4.04 10.17
N ILE A 29 1.61 -3.09 9.34
CA ILE A 29 0.25 -3.14 8.80
C ILE A 29 0.15 -4.20 7.71
N GLN A 30 1.05 -4.17 6.72
CA GLN A 30 0.97 -5.02 5.54
C GLN A 30 1.26 -6.49 5.84
N SER A 31 1.96 -6.81 6.93
CA SER A 31 2.18 -8.19 7.40
C SER A 31 1.07 -8.73 8.29
N TYR A 32 0.06 -7.92 8.64
CA TYR A 32 -1.05 -8.40 9.46
C TYR A 32 -1.89 -9.41 8.66
N GLU A 33 -2.13 -10.60 9.21
CA GLU A 33 -2.85 -11.68 8.53
C GLU A 33 -4.38 -11.55 8.72
N GLY A 34 -4.95 -10.42 8.29
CA GLY A 34 -6.37 -10.10 8.49
C GLY A 34 -7.31 -10.66 7.42
N GLU A 35 -8.54 -10.99 7.80
CA GLU A 35 -9.61 -11.40 6.87
C GLU A 35 -10.51 -10.20 6.49
N TRP A 36 -10.12 -9.46 5.46
CA TRP A 36 -10.77 -8.19 5.09
C TRP A 36 -12.03 -8.30 4.22
N GLY A 37 -12.40 -9.51 3.79
CA GLY A 37 -13.57 -9.75 2.94
C GLY A 37 -13.41 -9.37 1.45
N LEU A 38 -12.28 -8.76 1.07
CA LEU A 38 -11.92 -8.51 -0.33
C LEU A 38 -10.47 -8.93 -0.58
N VAL A 39 -10.26 -9.74 -1.62
CA VAL A 39 -8.94 -10.17 -2.10
C VAL A 39 -8.75 -9.59 -3.49
N VAL A 40 -7.63 -8.89 -3.69
CA VAL A 40 -7.23 -8.32 -4.98
C VAL A 40 -5.98 -9.06 -5.45
N ALA A 41 -6.03 -9.65 -6.63
CA ALA A 41 -4.94 -10.46 -7.17
C ALA A 41 -4.80 -10.25 -8.68
N PRO A 42 -3.60 -10.45 -9.26
CA PRO A 42 -3.44 -10.51 -10.71
C PRO A 42 -4.35 -11.58 -11.29
N ALA A 43 -4.94 -11.31 -12.45
CA ALA A 43 -5.87 -12.24 -13.10
C ALA A 43 -5.29 -13.65 -13.25
N ARG A 44 -3.98 -13.75 -13.54
CA ARG A 44 -3.28 -15.03 -13.68
C ARG A 44 -3.40 -15.90 -12.42
N VAL A 45 -3.12 -15.33 -11.25
CA VAL A 45 -3.19 -16.02 -9.95
C VAL A 45 -4.59 -16.57 -9.70
N MET A 46 -5.61 -15.77 -9.99
CA MET A 46 -7.02 -16.17 -9.83
C MET A 46 -7.42 -17.37 -10.69
N TYR A 47 -6.72 -17.62 -11.81
CA TYR A 47 -6.98 -18.76 -12.70
C TYR A 47 -6.12 -19.99 -12.40
N THR A 48 -4.96 -19.82 -11.75
CA THR A 48 -3.97 -20.89 -11.58
C THR A 48 -3.96 -21.48 -10.17
N GLU A 49 -4.39 -20.72 -9.17
CA GLU A 49 -4.22 -21.07 -7.77
C GLU A 49 -5.54 -20.95 -6.99
N SER A 50 -5.67 -21.75 -5.94
CA SER A 50 -6.74 -21.55 -4.96
C SER A 50 -6.29 -20.44 -4.01
N ILE A 51 -7.06 -19.35 -3.90
CA ILE A 51 -6.74 -18.20 -3.03
C ILE A 51 -6.51 -18.62 -1.56
N GLU A 52 -7.20 -19.68 -1.13
CA GLU A 52 -7.08 -20.28 0.21
C GLU A 52 -5.73 -20.97 0.43
N GLU A 53 -5.05 -21.39 -0.65
CA GLU A 53 -3.75 -22.06 -0.59
C GLU A 53 -2.57 -21.08 -0.65
N ILE A 54 -2.82 -19.83 -1.05
CA ILE A 54 -1.79 -18.79 -1.11
C ILE A 54 -1.37 -18.43 0.32
N PRO A 55 -0.07 -18.57 0.66
CA PRO A 55 0.39 -18.36 2.01
C PRO A 55 0.22 -16.88 2.44
N PRO A 56 0.03 -16.61 3.74
CA PRO A 56 -0.11 -15.24 4.23
C PRO A 56 1.07 -14.34 3.87
N SER A 57 2.28 -14.89 3.76
CA SER A 57 3.49 -14.16 3.36
C SER A 57 3.45 -13.57 1.94
N GLU A 58 2.52 -14.02 1.10
CA GLU A 58 2.33 -13.52 -0.27
C GLU A 58 1.14 -12.53 -0.36
N LYS A 59 0.55 -12.18 0.79
CA LYS A 59 -0.58 -11.27 0.91
C LYS A 59 -0.13 -10.02 1.66
N LEU A 60 -0.46 -8.87 1.11
CA LEU A 60 -0.30 -7.58 1.77
C LEU A 60 -1.68 -7.12 2.29
N THR A 61 -1.75 -6.82 3.58
CA THR A 61 -2.89 -6.10 4.15
C THR A 61 -2.80 -4.63 3.77
N SER A 62 -3.84 -4.07 3.16
CA SER A 62 -3.83 -2.66 2.78
C SER A 62 -3.88 -1.71 3.99
N ILE A 63 -3.34 -0.50 3.84
CA ILE A 63 -3.43 0.59 4.80
C ILE A 63 -4.79 1.31 4.61
N PRO A 64 -5.57 1.53 5.69
CA PRO A 64 -6.91 2.11 5.58
C PRO A 64 -6.86 3.59 5.16
N THR A 65 -7.79 4.00 4.32
CA THR A 65 -7.96 5.40 3.91
C THR A 65 -9.43 5.80 3.93
N THR A 66 -9.71 7.09 3.84
CA THR A 66 -11.09 7.62 3.78
C THR A 66 -11.88 7.24 2.51
N HIS A 67 -11.18 6.87 1.42
CA HIS A 67 -11.79 6.56 0.13
C HIS A 67 -11.11 5.31 -0.47
N GLY A 68 -11.28 4.18 0.22
CA GLY A 68 -10.65 2.91 -0.15
C GLY A 68 -9.38 2.62 0.65
N SER A 69 -8.30 2.26 -0.03
CA SER A 69 -7.06 1.80 0.63
C SER A 69 -5.78 2.17 -0.11
N LEU A 70 -4.65 1.97 0.58
CA LEU A 70 -3.30 2.22 0.07
C LEU A 70 -2.39 1.03 0.37
N LEU A 71 -1.48 0.69 -0.54
CA LEU A 71 -0.50 -0.39 -0.40
C LEU A 71 0.88 0.11 -0.83
N VAL A 72 1.93 -0.29 -0.13
CA VAL A 72 3.31 -0.16 -0.60
C VAL A 72 3.78 -1.54 -1.04
N HIS A 73 3.96 -1.73 -2.34
CA HIS A 73 4.29 -3.02 -2.93
C HIS A 73 5.76 -3.34 -2.77
N GLU A 74 6.61 -2.38 -3.11
CA GLU A 74 8.06 -2.60 -3.23
C GLU A 74 8.83 -1.35 -2.82
N ILE A 75 10.04 -1.56 -2.33
CA ILE A 75 11.02 -0.50 -2.05
C ILE A 75 12.21 -0.66 -3.00
N TYR A 76 12.67 0.45 -3.54
CA TYR A 76 13.78 0.51 -4.48
C TYR A 76 14.96 1.24 -3.84
N LEU A 77 16.14 0.63 -3.95
CA LEU A 77 17.35 1.11 -3.27
C LEU A 77 18.26 1.82 -4.27
N ASP A 78 18.90 2.90 -3.82
CA ASP A 78 20.07 3.47 -4.48
C ASP A 78 21.24 2.50 -4.29
N GLU A 79 21.50 1.68 -5.33
CA GLU A 79 22.55 0.68 -5.32
C GLU A 79 23.94 1.29 -5.09
N GLU A 80 24.22 2.45 -5.67
CA GLU A 80 25.51 3.12 -5.50
C GLU A 80 25.70 3.57 -4.05
N GLU A 81 24.68 4.17 -3.45
CA GLU A 81 24.73 4.58 -2.06
C GLU A 81 24.81 3.38 -1.12
N LEU A 82 24.06 2.31 -1.40
CA LEU A 82 24.12 1.06 -0.65
C LEU A 82 25.53 0.46 -0.64
N LEU A 83 26.18 0.36 -1.81
CA LEU A 83 27.53 -0.20 -1.92
C LEU A 83 28.58 0.63 -1.16
N LYS A 84 28.38 1.96 -1.02
CA LYS A 84 29.27 2.83 -0.22
C LYS A 84 29.16 2.60 1.29
N ARG A 85 28.02 2.09 1.78
CA ARG A 85 27.75 1.88 3.22
C ARG A 85 28.22 0.52 3.74
N LEU A 86 28.55 -0.41 2.85
CA LEU A 86 28.89 -1.79 3.19
C LEU A 86 30.40 -2.04 3.29
N GLU A 87 30.78 -3.12 3.96
CA GLU A 87 32.18 -3.55 4.05
C GLU A 87 32.67 -4.10 2.70
N LEU A 88 33.94 -3.86 2.38
CA LEU A 88 34.55 -4.23 1.08
C LEU A 88 34.39 -5.71 0.69
N GLU A 89 34.34 -6.63 1.67
CA GLU A 89 34.16 -8.06 1.41
C GLU A 89 32.74 -8.42 0.95
N GLU A 90 31.75 -7.59 1.30
CA GLU A 90 30.33 -7.78 0.94
C GLU A 90 29.99 -7.13 -0.42
N VAL A 91 30.75 -6.10 -0.83
CA VAL A 91 30.53 -5.31 -2.06
C VAL A 91 30.56 -6.18 -3.32
N ASP A 92 31.54 -7.08 -3.46
CA ASP A 92 31.70 -7.88 -4.69
C ASP A 92 30.56 -8.89 -4.91
N ILE A 93 30.02 -9.45 -3.84
CA ILE A 93 28.88 -10.39 -3.90
C ILE A 93 27.60 -9.60 -4.15
N LEU A 94 27.43 -8.48 -3.45
CA LEU A 94 26.25 -7.65 -3.58
C LEU A 94 26.14 -7.03 -4.98
N ALA A 95 27.21 -6.42 -5.49
CA ALA A 95 27.22 -5.81 -6.81
C ALA A 95 26.81 -6.81 -7.91
N LYS A 96 27.34 -8.03 -7.87
CA LYS A 96 26.97 -9.08 -8.84
C LYS A 96 25.51 -9.53 -8.70
N GLY A 97 24.99 -9.58 -7.47
CA GLY A 97 23.59 -9.95 -7.23
C GLY A 97 22.63 -8.88 -7.70
N LEU A 98 22.93 -7.60 -7.41
CA LEU A 98 22.15 -6.45 -7.84
C LEU A 98 22.18 -6.29 -9.37
N GLU A 99 23.35 -6.41 -10.01
CA GLU A 99 23.47 -6.43 -11.49
C GLU A 99 22.64 -7.54 -12.14
N ALA A 100 22.37 -8.64 -11.43
CA ALA A 100 21.54 -9.74 -11.88
C ALA A 100 20.04 -9.54 -11.58
N GLY A 101 19.65 -8.42 -10.97
CA GLY A 101 18.27 -8.12 -10.58
C GLY A 101 17.76 -8.95 -9.40
N LEU A 102 18.66 -9.47 -8.56
CA LEU A 102 18.26 -10.28 -7.40
C LEU A 102 17.83 -9.40 -6.22
N PRO A 103 16.75 -9.76 -5.50
CA PRO A 103 16.36 -9.04 -4.28
C PRO A 103 17.45 -9.05 -3.22
N LEU A 104 17.56 -7.97 -2.44
CA LEU A 104 18.56 -7.83 -1.37
C LEU A 104 18.51 -8.99 -0.37
N SER A 105 17.30 -9.44 -0.02
CA SER A 105 17.05 -10.61 0.85
C SER A 105 17.62 -11.90 0.27
N SER A 106 17.58 -12.10 -1.04
CA SER A 106 18.15 -13.28 -1.70
C SER A 106 19.68 -13.27 -1.69
N ILE A 107 20.30 -12.07 -1.66
CA ILE A 107 21.74 -11.91 -1.69
C ILE A 107 22.34 -12.00 -0.28
N LEU A 108 21.75 -11.30 0.70
CA LEU A 108 22.28 -11.16 2.06
C LEU A 108 21.57 -12.04 3.11
N GLY A 109 20.41 -12.59 2.76
CA GLY A 109 19.47 -13.21 3.70
C GLY A 109 18.60 -12.17 4.42
N ASP A 110 17.34 -12.51 4.69
CA ASP A 110 16.30 -11.61 5.23
C ASP A 110 16.77 -10.77 6.43
N LYS A 111 17.37 -11.44 7.43
CA LYS A 111 17.82 -10.76 8.66
C LYS A 111 18.88 -9.69 8.41
N ARG A 112 19.79 -9.94 7.46
CA ARG A 112 20.88 -9.01 7.14
C ARG A 112 20.35 -7.89 6.25
N ALA A 113 19.51 -8.21 5.27
CA ALA A 113 18.83 -7.24 4.42
C ALA A 113 18.02 -6.25 5.27
N GLN A 114 17.16 -6.73 6.17
CA GLN A 114 16.37 -5.87 7.07
C GLN A 114 17.28 -4.96 7.90
N LYS A 115 18.35 -5.50 8.47
CA LYS A 115 19.29 -4.71 9.27
C LYS A 115 19.92 -3.57 8.45
N VAL A 116 20.28 -3.84 7.20
CA VAL A 116 20.84 -2.82 6.29
C VAL A 116 19.83 -1.72 6.02
N ILE A 117 18.56 -2.06 5.76
CA ILE A 117 17.48 -1.10 5.55
C ILE A 117 17.23 -0.24 6.80
N ASP A 118 17.15 -0.88 7.97
CA ASP A 118 16.94 -0.19 9.24
C ASP A 118 18.09 0.77 9.60
N GLU A 119 19.33 0.37 9.32
CA GLU A 119 20.54 1.13 9.65
C GLU A 119 20.80 2.27 8.65
N PHE A 120 20.45 2.07 7.38
CA PHE A 120 20.78 2.98 6.28
C PHE A 120 19.55 3.41 5.50
N LYS A 121 18.51 3.92 6.16
CA LYS A 121 17.27 4.39 5.50
C LYS A 121 17.47 5.35 4.32
N ASP A 122 18.57 6.11 4.29
CA ASP A 122 18.90 7.00 3.18
C ASP A 122 19.24 6.29 1.87
N VAL A 123 19.48 4.96 1.89
CA VAL A 123 19.67 4.17 0.66
C VAL A 123 18.35 3.85 -0.03
N ILE A 124 17.21 4.12 0.61
CA ILE A 124 15.90 3.89 0.02
C ILE A 124 15.60 5.11 -0.85
N ALA A 125 15.56 4.87 -2.16
CA ALA A 125 15.37 5.91 -3.15
C ALA A 125 13.88 6.12 -3.44
N GLU A 126 13.18 5.03 -3.72
CA GLU A 126 11.80 5.06 -4.19
C GLU A 126 10.95 3.94 -3.60
N GLU A 127 9.64 4.13 -3.63
CA GLU A 127 8.64 3.15 -3.21
C GLU A 127 7.57 3.03 -4.30
N TYR A 128 7.13 1.81 -4.58
CA TYR A 128 6.03 1.56 -5.51
C TYR A 128 4.72 1.42 -4.73
N ILE A 129 3.82 2.37 -4.93
CA ILE A 129 2.59 2.54 -4.16
C ILE A 129 1.38 2.28 -5.05
N GLU A 130 0.40 1.54 -4.52
CA GLU A 130 -0.92 1.36 -5.14
C GLU A 130 -1.99 2.00 -4.26
N VAL A 131 -2.85 2.82 -4.87
CA VAL A 131 -4.03 3.40 -4.24
C VAL A 131 -5.27 2.79 -4.89
N LEU A 132 -6.17 2.27 -4.06
CA LEU A 132 -7.42 1.66 -4.50
C LEU A 132 -8.59 2.57 -4.12
N ILE A 133 -9.30 3.08 -5.12
CA ILE A 133 -10.41 4.03 -4.97
C ILE A 133 -11.72 3.36 -5.43
N PRO A 134 -12.70 3.13 -4.54
CA PRO A 134 -13.97 2.52 -4.89
C PRO A 134 -14.86 3.52 -5.63
N THR A 135 -15.54 3.05 -6.67
CA THR A 135 -16.40 3.87 -7.54
C THR A 135 -17.70 3.16 -7.92
N THR A 136 -18.75 3.93 -8.22
CA THR A 136 -20.07 3.41 -8.62
C THR A 136 -20.18 3.04 -10.10
N SER A 137 -19.27 3.55 -10.94
CA SER A 137 -19.35 3.41 -12.40
C SER A 137 -18.01 3.04 -13.01
N GLU A 138 -18.07 2.24 -14.06
CA GLU A 138 -16.92 1.98 -14.94
C GLU A 138 -16.64 3.22 -15.78
N ILE A 139 -15.63 3.99 -15.39
CA ILE A 139 -15.13 5.10 -16.19
C ILE A 139 -13.68 4.79 -16.52
N GLU A 140 -13.39 4.46 -17.77
CA GLU A 140 -12.01 4.24 -18.21
C GLU A 140 -11.19 5.53 -18.09
N TYR A 141 -10.18 5.49 -17.24
CA TYR A 141 -9.16 6.53 -17.10
C TYR A 141 -7.81 5.98 -17.58
N GLY A 142 -7.00 6.84 -18.19
CA GLY A 142 -5.59 6.58 -18.45
C GLY A 142 -4.69 7.38 -17.50
N VAL A 143 -3.41 7.03 -17.50
CA VAL A 143 -2.37 7.72 -16.69
C VAL A 143 -2.39 9.23 -16.92
N GLN A 144 -2.57 9.68 -18.17
CA GLN A 144 -2.58 11.09 -18.54
C GLN A 144 -3.75 11.90 -17.97
N ASP A 145 -4.77 11.24 -17.42
CA ASP A 145 -5.95 11.89 -16.87
C ASP A 145 -5.74 12.35 -15.41
N PHE A 146 -4.67 11.88 -14.77
CA PHE A 146 -4.34 12.19 -13.37
C PHE A 146 -3.03 12.97 -13.27
N ASP A 147 -2.99 13.96 -12.38
CA ASP A 147 -1.78 14.70 -12.02
C ASP A 147 -1.17 14.09 -10.74
N ILE A 148 -0.63 12.88 -10.88
CA ILE A 148 0.00 12.12 -9.80
C ILE A 148 1.45 11.88 -10.20
N ASP A 149 2.39 12.37 -9.40
CA ASP A 149 3.81 12.20 -9.70
C ASP A 149 4.20 10.72 -9.66
N GLY A 150 4.99 10.31 -10.67
CA GLY A 150 5.42 8.94 -10.87
C GLY A 150 4.30 7.93 -11.18
N LEU A 151 3.09 8.35 -11.58
CA LEU A 151 2.02 7.44 -11.98
C LEU A 151 2.39 6.65 -13.25
N GLU A 152 2.39 5.33 -13.14
CA GLU A 152 2.76 4.42 -14.23
C GLU A 152 1.58 3.61 -14.75
N GLU A 153 0.62 3.26 -13.87
CA GLU A 153 -0.49 2.40 -14.23
C GLU A 153 -1.82 2.86 -13.62
N VAL A 154 -2.86 2.76 -14.44
CA VAL A 154 -4.25 2.90 -14.02
C VAL A 154 -4.99 1.64 -14.47
N GLU A 155 -5.59 0.94 -13.51
CA GLU A 155 -6.39 -0.25 -13.77
C GLU A 155 -7.77 -0.09 -13.15
N ILE A 156 -8.80 -0.62 -13.81
CA ILE A 156 -10.17 -0.60 -13.32
C ILE A 156 -10.76 -2.00 -13.39
N PHE A 157 -11.34 -2.44 -12.28
CA PHE A 157 -11.95 -3.75 -12.20
C PHE A 157 -13.24 -3.73 -11.40
N SER A 158 -14.19 -4.60 -11.78
CA SER A 158 -15.44 -4.78 -11.04
C SER A 158 -15.21 -5.65 -9.80
N CYS A 159 -15.86 -5.30 -8.70
CA CYS A 159 -15.84 -6.10 -7.47
C CYS A 159 -17.05 -5.82 -6.58
N THR A 160 -17.28 -6.71 -5.62
CA THR A 160 -18.17 -6.45 -4.48
C THR A 160 -17.32 -5.89 -3.34
N ILE A 161 -17.60 -4.65 -2.95
CA ILE A 161 -16.77 -3.84 -2.08
C ILE A 161 -17.34 -3.89 -0.65
N PRO A 162 -16.63 -4.48 0.33
CA PRO A 162 -16.99 -4.36 1.74
C PRO A 162 -16.55 -2.99 2.27
N ILE A 163 -17.51 -2.10 2.49
CA ILE A 163 -17.24 -0.72 2.89
C ILE A 163 -17.78 -0.40 4.28
N VAL A 164 -16.96 0.30 5.08
CA VAL A 164 -17.31 0.80 6.41
C VAL A 164 -17.23 2.33 6.44
N GLY A 165 -18.09 2.97 7.25
CA GLY A 165 -18.08 4.42 7.42
C GLY A 165 -16.79 4.94 8.06
N VAL A 166 -16.25 6.03 7.51
CA VAL A 166 -14.97 6.62 7.94
C VAL A 166 -14.98 7.03 9.41
N ASP A 167 -16.07 7.62 9.87
CA ASP A 167 -16.28 8.08 11.26
C ASP A 167 -16.35 6.93 12.28
N MET A 168 -16.55 5.67 11.85
CA MET A 168 -16.40 4.50 12.71
C MET A 168 -14.92 4.14 12.88
N VAL A 169 -14.15 4.18 11.79
CA VAL A 169 -12.71 3.88 11.79
C VAL A 169 -11.91 4.97 12.50
N ASP A 170 -12.26 6.24 12.32
CA ASP A 170 -11.63 7.36 13.05
C ASP A 170 -11.75 7.19 14.58
N ARG A 171 -12.93 6.77 15.06
CA ARG A 171 -13.13 6.50 16.50
C ARG A 171 -12.26 5.35 16.98
N LEU A 172 -12.03 4.32 16.16
CA LEU A 172 -11.09 3.25 16.51
C LEU A 172 -9.67 3.79 16.60
N LEU A 173 -9.24 4.57 15.61
CA LEU A 173 -7.89 5.14 15.57
C LEU A 173 -7.61 6.03 16.79
N GLU A 174 -8.59 6.80 17.27
CA GLU A 174 -8.46 7.61 18.49
C GLU A 174 -8.35 6.78 19.78
N MET A 175 -8.91 5.56 19.79
CA MET A 175 -8.97 4.70 20.98
C MET A 175 -7.81 3.73 21.11
N CYS A 176 -7.08 3.45 20.02
CA CYS A 176 -6.03 2.44 20.00
C CYS A 176 -4.65 3.07 20.25
N GLU A 177 -3.84 2.41 21.09
CA GLU A 177 -2.46 2.84 21.35
C GLU A 177 -1.44 2.12 20.45
N TYR A 178 -1.80 0.95 19.93
CA TYR A 178 -0.93 0.07 19.15
C TYR A 178 -1.55 -0.28 17.79
N VAL A 179 -0.69 -0.47 16.78
CA VAL A 179 -1.10 -0.80 15.41
C VAL A 179 -1.84 -2.15 15.36
N GLU A 180 -1.34 -3.16 16.07
CA GLU A 180 -1.95 -4.50 16.12
C GLU A 180 -3.38 -4.44 16.71
N GLU A 181 -3.56 -3.72 17.82
CA GLU A 181 -4.89 -3.51 18.42
C GLU A 181 -5.83 -2.78 17.45
N TYR A 182 -5.32 -1.78 16.73
CA TYR A 182 -6.10 -1.05 15.75
C TYR A 182 -6.57 -1.96 14.60
N LEU A 183 -5.70 -2.80 14.07
CA LEU A 183 -6.02 -3.74 12.99
C LEU A 183 -7.01 -4.82 13.44
N GLU A 184 -6.82 -5.40 14.62
CA GLU A 184 -7.75 -6.39 15.18
C GLU A 184 -9.17 -5.78 15.33
N ARG A 185 -9.26 -4.55 15.85
CA ARG A 185 -10.55 -3.88 15.99
C ARG A 185 -11.15 -3.47 14.65
N LEU A 186 -10.34 -3.06 13.70
CA LEU A 186 -10.78 -2.72 12.34
C LEU A 186 -11.34 -3.94 11.62
N GLU A 187 -10.70 -5.11 11.77
CA GLU A 187 -11.16 -6.37 11.20
C GLU A 187 -12.53 -6.76 11.76
N ASN A 188 -12.69 -6.68 13.09
CA ASN A 188 -13.98 -6.92 13.73
C ASN A 188 -15.06 -5.94 13.23
N LEU A 189 -14.70 -4.66 13.08
CA LEU A 189 -15.60 -3.63 12.56
C LEU A 189 -16.06 -3.94 11.12
N ILE A 190 -15.14 -4.33 10.25
CA ILE A 190 -15.46 -4.69 8.86
C ILE A 190 -16.36 -5.92 8.82
N ARG A 191 -16.07 -6.95 9.61
CA ARG A 191 -16.89 -8.16 9.69
C ARG A 191 -18.32 -7.89 10.17
N GLU A 192 -18.49 -6.96 11.10
CA GLU A 192 -19.78 -6.70 11.76
C GLU A 192 -20.62 -5.62 11.07
N GLU A 193 -19.99 -4.59 10.52
CA GLU A 193 -20.66 -3.35 10.11
C GLU A 193 -20.47 -3.01 8.62
N SER A 194 -19.68 -3.80 7.87
CA SER A 194 -19.50 -3.52 6.44
C SER A 194 -20.80 -3.68 5.65
N LYS A 195 -20.98 -2.78 4.70
CA LYS A 195 -21.99 -2.90 3.65
C LYS A 195 -21.31 -3.44 2.41
N LEU A 196 -21.93 -4.42 1.77
CA LEU A 196 -21.47 -4.92 0.48
C LEU A 196 -22.08 -4.06 -0.63
N VAL A 197 -21.23 -3.46 -1.45
CA VAL A 197 -21.63 -2.62 -2.58
C VAL A 197 -21.01 -3.18 -3.84
N ASP A 198 -21.82 -3.55 -4.83
CA ASP A 198 -21.32 -3.88 -6.15
C ASP A 198 -20.90 -2.61 -6.88
N GLY A 199 -19.67 -2.59 -7.39
CA GLY A 199 -19.11 -1.42 -8.05
C GLY A 199 -17.78 -1.73 -8.72
N TYR A 200 -16.95 -0.71 -8.83
CA TYR A 200 -15.64 -0.77 -9.48
C TYR A 200 -14.57 -0.25 -8.53
N MET A 201 -13.34 -0.70 -8.75
CA MET A 201 -12.16 -0.18 -8.07
C MET A 201 -11.24 0.42 -9.11
N VAL A 202 -10.81 1.66 -8.89
CA VAL A 202 -9.73 2.29 -9.63
C VAL A 202 -8.44 2.04 -8.85
N ALA A 203 -7.49 1.35 -9.46
CA ALA A 203 -6.16 1.14 -8.93
C ALA A 203 -5.18 2.10 -9.63
N LEU A 204 -4.57 2.99 -8.85
CA LEU A 204 -3.55 3.93 -9.30
C LEU A 204 -2.21 3.45 -8.76
N ARG A 205 -1.24 3.16 -9.64
CA ARG A 205 0.09 2.67 -9.23
C ARG A 205 1.19 3.63 -9.65
N CYS A 206 1.98 4.08 -8.68
CA CYS A 206 2.97 5.12 -8.87
C CYS A 206 4.27 4.84 -8.12
N PHE A 207 5.39 5.30 -8.68
CA PHE A 207 6.67 5.39 -8.00
C PHE A 207 6.75 6.69 -7.21
N ARG A 208 7.22 6.62 -5.97
CA ARG A 208 7.37 7.77 -5.11
C ARG A 208 8.77 7.86 -4.56
N ASN A 209 9.33 9.07 -4.62
CA ASN A 209 10.58 9.35 -3.91
C ASN A 209 10.38 9.13 -2.40
N ALA A 210 11.27 8.37 -1.77
CA ALA A 210 11.11 7.96 -0.38
C ALA A 210 11.28 9.11 0.65
N ASP A 211 11.73 10.30 0.20
CA ASP A 211 11.73 11.53 1.00
C ASP A 211 10.37 12.26 1.01
N THR A 212 9.39 11.83 0.20
CA THR A 212 8.01 12.33 0.27
C THR A 212 7.29 11.84 1.51
N THR A 213 6.15 12.44 1.84
CA THR A 213 5.30 12.06 2.97
C THR A 213 3.96 11.50 2.48
N LEU A 214 3.26 10.75 3.34
CA LEU A 214 1.89 10.33 3.03
C LEU A 214 0.96 11.52 2.83
N MET A 215 1.21 12.65 3.49
CA MET A 215 0.40 13.86 3.28
C MET A 215 0.58 14.46 1.89
N ASP A 216 1.76 14.37 1.28
CA ASP A 216 1.99 14.84 -0.09
C ASP A 216 1.17 13.97 -1.06
N LEU A 217 1.24 12.64 -0.88
CA LEU A 217 0.42 11.69 -1.64
C LEU A 217 -1.09 11.91 -1.43
N GLU A 218 -1.51 12.24 -0.20
CA GLU A 218 -2.92 12.52 0.09
C GLU A 218 -3.46 13.71 -0.70
N GLU A 219 -2.63 14.74 -0.91
CA GLU A 219 -3.00 15.92 -1.69
C GLU A 219 -3.18 15.57 -3.17
N GLU A 220 -2.26 14.81 -3.76
CA GLU A 220 -2.35 14.40 -5.17
C GLU A 220 -3.51 13.41 -5.42
N VAL A 221 -3.72 12.46 -4.51
CA VAL A 221 -4.85 11.52 -4.61
C VAL A 221 -6.18 12.25 -4.42
N GLN A 222 -6.22 13.32 -3.62
CA GLN A 222 -7.42 14.17 -3.53
C GLN A 222 -7.77 14.78 -4.88
N GLU A 223 -6.79 15.22 -5.66
CA GLU A 223 -7.04 15.79 -6.99
C GLU A 223 -7.61 14.73 -7.94
N ALA A 224 -7.13 13.48 -7.85
CA ALA A 224 -7.71 12.36 -8.57
C ALA A 224 -9.16 12.06 -8.15
N ILE A 225 -9.46 12.10 -6.85
CA ILE A 225 -10.82 11.94 -6.33
C ILE A 225 -11.74 13.08 -6.81
N ASP A 226 -11.25 14.31 -6.83
CA ASP A 226 -12.00 15.47 -7.32
C ASP A 226 -12.29 15.36 -8.82
N LEU A 227 -11.36 14.79 -9.60
CA LEU A 227 -11.53 14.50 -11.03
C LEU A 227 -12.59 13.42 -11.27
N ILE A 228 -12.54 12.32 -10.52
CA ILE A 228 -13.54 11.23 -10.62
C ILE A 228 -14.92 11.74 -10.17
N GLY A 229 -14.97 12.59 -9.14
CA GLY A 229 -16.16 13.33 -8.75
C GLY A 229 -17.21 12.49 -8.04
N GLU A 230 -18.48 12.62 -8.45
CA GLU A 230 -19.63 12.06 -7.73
C GLU A 230 -19.68 10.51 -7.75
N ASP A 231 -18.88 9.88 -8.60
CA ASP A 231 -18.81 8.42 -8.70
C ASP A 231 -17.93 7.78 -7.62
N VAL A 232 -17.13 8.56 -6.89
CA VAL A 232 -16.31 8.03 -5.78
C VAL A 232 -17.18 7.64 -4.60
N ILE A 233 -16.94 6.45 -4.04
CA ILE A 233 -17.60 5.98 -2.84
C ILE A 233 -16.77 6.37 -1.61
N GLU A 234 -17.27 7.28 -0.79
CA GLU A 234 -16.66 7.60 0.50
C GLU A 234 -16.79 6.41 1.47
N GLY A 235 -15.68 5.98 2.05
CA GLY A 235 -15.63 4.90 3.02
C GLY A 235 -14.32 4.12 3.01
N VAL A 236 -14.11 3.37 4.08
CA VAL A 236 -12.91 2.55 4.28
C VAL A 236 -13.15 1.18 3.67
N VAL A 237 -12.25 0.77 2.79
CA VAL A 237 -12.18 -0.58 2.24
C VAL A 237 -10.84 -1.14 2.67
N MET A 238 -10.79 -2.39 3.11
CA MET A 238 -9.53 -3.09 3.37
C MET A 238 -9.44 -4.26 2.40
N VAL A 239 -8.24 -4.56 1.93
CA VAL A 239 -8.00 -5.67 1.02
C VAL A 239 -6.81 -6.50 1.44
N ASN A 240 -6.86 -7.78 1.10
CA ASN A 240 -5.66 -8.60 0.96
C ASN A 240 -5.20 -8.52 -0.50
N ARG A 241 -4.07 -7.87 -0.74
CA ARG A 241 -3.45 -7.78 -2.06
C ARG A 241 -2.45 -8.91 -2.23
N ILE A 242 -2.70 -9.82 -3.16
CA ILE A 242 -1.74 -10.85 -3.54
C ILE A 242 -0.77 -10.25 -4.56
N LEU A 243 0.53 -10.37 -4.29
CA LEU A 243 1.57 -9.98 -5.23
C LEU A 243 1.81 -11.10 -6.24
N GLU A 244 2.13 -10.74 -7.48
CA GLU A 244 2.73 -11.72 -8.38
C GLU A 244 4.19 -11.90 -7.92
N SER A 245 4.52 -13.06 -7.36
CA SER A 245 5.93 -13.39 -7.15
C SER A 245 6.61 -13.51 -8.52
N PRO A 246 7.74 -12.82 -8.77
CA PRO A 246 8.48 -12.92 -10.03
C PRO A 246 8.95 -14.35 -10.35
#